data_AF-A0A962GR52-F1
#
_entry.id   AF-A0A962GR52-F1
#
_cell.length_a   1.000
_cell.length_b   1.000
_cell.length_c   1.000
_cell.angle_alpha   90.00
_cell.angle_beta   90.00
_cell.angle_gamma   90.00
#
_symmetry.space_group_name_H-M   'P 1'
#
loop_
_entity.id
_entity.type
_entity.pdbx_description
1 polymer ?
#
loop_
_entity_poly.entity_id
_entity_poly.type
_entity_poly.pdbx_seq_one_letter_code
_entity_poly.pdbx_strand_id
1 'polypeptide(L)' 'MTQIVVPTLGESVSEATVAQWLKKEGEAVKADEPIVELETDKV' A
#
# COMPACT_ATOMS: atom_id res chain seq x y z
N MET A 1 4.84 -10.81 -12.80
CA MET A 1 4.97 -10.40 -11.39
C MET A 1 4.53 -8.94 -11.31
N THR A 2 3.33 -8.68 -10.80
CA THR A 2 2.83 -7.32 -10.65
C THR A 2 3.39 -6.77 -9.36
N GLN A 3 4.31 -5.80 -9.43
CA GLN A 3 4.86 -5.18 -8.23
C GLN A 3 3.89 -4.10 -7.74
N ILE A 4 3.45 -4.24 -6.49
CA ILE A 4 2.71 -3.19 -5.79
C ILE A 4 3.78 -2.23 -5.28
N VAL A 5 4.04 -1.16 -6.03
CA VAL A 5 4.99 -0.12 -5.62
C VAL A 5 4.19 0.94 -4.89
N VAL A 6 4.48 1.14 -3.61
CA VAL A 6 3.93 2.27 -2.86
C VAL A 6 4.57 3.54 -3.42
N PRO A 7 3.81 4.45 -4.06
CA PRO A 7 4.38 5.71 -4.53
C PRO A 7 4.76 6.58 -3.33
N THR A 8 5.69 7.51 -3.51
CA THR A 8 6.03 8.51 -2.49
C THR A 8 4.76 9.27 -2.10
N LEU A 9 4.29 9.12 -0.85
CA LEU A 9 2.98 9.58 -0.37
C LEU A 9 2.92 11.11 -0.10
N GLY A 10 3.65 11.90 -0.88
CA GLY A 10 3.76 13.36 -0.78
C GLY A 10 5.11 13.83 -0.22
N GLU A 11 5.49 15.08 -0.51
CA GLU A 11 6.80 15.69 -0.16
C GLU A 11 7.20 15.62 1.34
N SER A 12 6.29 15.23 2.25
CA SER A 12 6.54 15.11 3.69
C SER A 12 6.34 13.70 4.26
N VAL A 13 6.00 12.71 3.43
CA VAL A 13 5.77 11.32 3.87
C VAL A 13 6.84 10.41 3.24
N SER A 14 7.94 10.23 3.96
CA SER A 14 9.08 9.42 3.52
C SER A 14 8.87 7.92 3.77
N GLU A 15 8.12 7.56 4.82
CA GLU A 15 7.90 6.17 5.22
C GLU A 15 6.42 5.95 5.57
N ALA A 16 5.86 4.85 5.07
CA ALA A 16 4.52 4.38 5.38
C ALA A 16 4.64 2.99 5.97
N THR A 17 4.03 2.76 7.12
CA THR A 17 3.99 1.44 7.75
C THR A 17 2.82 0.67 7.16
N VAL A 18 3.04 -0.59 6.77
CA VAL A 18 1.94 -1.45 6.37
C VAL A 18 1.13 -1.82 7.61
N ALA A 19 -0.08 -1.28 7.73
CA ALA A 19 -0.97 -1.57 8.85
C ALA A 19 -1.55 -2.98 8.74
N GLN A 20 -2.18 -3.27 7.60
CA GLN A 20 -2.63 -4.63 7.30
C GLN A 20 -2.64 -4.94 5.80
N TRP A 21 -2.32 -6.19 5.47
CA TRP A 21 -2.53 -6.72 4.13
C TRP A 21 -3.96 -7.24 4.01
N LEU A 22 -4.76 -6.58 3.17
CA LEU A 22 -6.13 -7.01 2.84
C LEU A 22 -6.12 -8.13 1.80
N LYS A 23 -5.12 -8.13 0.90
CA LYS A 23 -4.87 -9.15 -0.12
C LYS A 23 -3.65 -9.98 0.20
N LYS A 24 -3.71 -11.26 -0.14
CA LYS A 24 -2.58 -12.18 -0.04
C LYS A 24 -1.72 -12.17 -1.29
N GLU A 25 -0.45 -12.50 -1.10
CA GLU A 25 0.53 -12.69 -2.17
C GLU A 25 0.05 -13.79 -3.13
N GLY A 26 -0.09 -13.45 -4.42
CA GLY A 26 -0.56 -14.37 -5.46
C GLY A 26 -2.08 -14.34 -5.72
N GLU A 27 -2.85 -13.52 -5.00
CA GLU A 27 -4.28 -13.36 -5.27
C GLU A 27 -4.56 -12.39 -6.45
N ALA A 28 -5.65 -12.61 -7.17
CA ALA A 28 -6.07 -11.73 -8.25
C ALA A 28 -6.65 -10.42 -7.68
N VAL A 29 -6.04 -9.29 -8.02
CA VAL A 29 -6.50 -7.95 -7.64
C VAL A 29 -7.29 -7.32 -8.79
N LYS A 30 -8.49 -6.79 -8.50
CA LYS A 30 -9.31 -6.05 -9.46
C LYS A 30 -9.14 -4.54 -9.28
N ALA A 31 -9.42 -3.79 -10.33
CA ALA A 31 -9.63 -2.35 -10.21
C ALA A 31 -10.77 -2.10 -9.22
N ASP A 32 -10.61 -1.10 -8.35
CA ASP A 32 -11.50 -0.76 -7.22
C ASP A 32 -11.45 -1.68 -5.98
N GLU A 33 -10.57 -2.69 -5.94
CA GLU A 33 -10.34 -3.46 -4.70
C GLU A 33 -9.18 -2.88 -3.85
N PRO A 34 -9.39 -2.65 -2.54
CA PRO A 34 -8.30 -2.30 -1.64
C PRO A 34 -7.41 -3.52 -1.37
N ILE A 35 -6.09 -3.36 -1.54
CA ILE A 35 -5.11 -4.45 -1.52
C ILE A 35 -4.33 -4.45 -0.20
N VAL A 36 -3.98 -3.28 0.28
CA VAL A 36 -3.15 -3.07 1.47
C VAL A 36 -3.55 -1.76 2.12
N GLU A 37 -3.64 -1.77 3.43
CA GLU A 37 -3.87 -0.59 4.24
C GLU A 37 -2.51 -0.09 4.74
N LEU A 38 -2.19 1.14 4.36
CA LEU A 38 -0.92 1.79 4.72
C LEU A 38 -1.24 2.91 5.70
N GLU A 39 -0.53 2.94 6.82
CA GLU A 39 -0.63 3.98 7.82
C GLU A 39 0.62 4.85 7.75
N THR A 40 0.43 6.14 7.53
CA THR A 40 1.49 7.13 7.47
C THR A 40 1.39 8.00 8.71
N ASP A 41 2.40 7.95 9.57
CA ASP A 41 2.49 8.90 10.66
C ASP A 41 3.00 10.23 10.09
N LYS A 42 2.13 11.22 10.05
CA LYS A 42 2.47 12.58 9.63
C LYS A 42 3.09 13.28 10.84
N VAL A 43 4.35 13.68 10.73
CA VAL A 43 4.95 14.68 11.63
C VAL A 43 4.53 16.09 11.25
#